data_AF-A0A7J2PMU5-F1
#
_entry.id   AF-A0A7J2PMU5-F1
#
_cell.length_a   1.000
_cell.length_b   1.000
_cell.length_c   1.000
_cell.angle_alpha   90.00
_cell.angle_beta   90.00
_cell.angle_gamma   90.00
#
_symmetry.space_group_name_H-M   'P 1'
#
loop_
_entity.id
_entity.type
_entity.pdbx_description
1 polymer ?
#
loop_
_entity_poly.entity_id
_entity_poly.type
_entity_poly.pdbx_seq_one_letter_code
_entity_poly.pdbx_strand_id
1 'polypeptide(L)'
;MMKILHITPHLGGGVGSTILGYISKNKTFEHEIVALGYTMGYVLEKIESLNIPYTDHITHEELIKKIPDFDIVLIHMWNNPLLYDFLVRNELPPCRLVMLGHNSG
;
A
#
# COMPACT_ATOMS: atom_id res chain seq x y z
N MET A 1 17.90 3.96 -4.60
CA MET A 1 17.30 4.50 -3.36
C MET A 1 16.54 3.36 -2.69
N MET A 2 16.27 3.39 -1.39
CA MET A 2 15.49 2.31 -0.75
C MET A 2 14.02 2.39 -1.18
N LYS A 3 13.41 1.25 -1.50
CA LYS A 3 12.04 1.14 -2.04
C LYS A 3 11.05 0.65 -0.99
N ILE A 4 9.91 1.33 -0.89
CA ILE A 4 8.84 1.00 0.06
C ILE A 4 7.55 0.68 -0.71
N LEU A 5 7.02 -0.52 -0.51
CA LEU A 5 5.72 -0.94 -1.02
C LEU A 5 4.64 -0.67 0.02
N HIS A 6 3.67 0.15 -0.33
CA HIS A 6 2.48 0.40 0.47
C HIS A 6 1.34 -0.51 0.03
N ILE A 7 0.90 -1.42 0.90
CA ILE A 7 -0.24 -2.30 0.64
C ILE A 7 -1.44 -1.76 1.42
N THR A 8 -2.55 -1.52 0.74
CA THR A 8 -3.81 -1.07 1.35
C THR A 8 -5.00 -1.81 0.73
N PRO A 9 -6.06 -2.12 1.50
CA PRO A 9 -7.32 -2.60 0.92
C PRO A 9 -7.90 -1.70 -0.18
N HIS A 10 -7.85 -0.38 0.00
CA HIS A 10 -8.28 0.62 -0.97
C HIS A 10 -7.51 1.91 -0.73
N LEU A 11 -7.46 2.79 -1.71
CA LEU A 11 -6.78 4.08 -1.60
C LEU A 11 -7.79 5.24 -1.64
N GLY A 12 -7.99 5.86 -0.48
CA GLY A 12 -8.94 6.96 -0.28
C GLY A 12 -9.25 7.18 1.19
N GLY A 13 -10.08 8.19 1.49
CA GLY A 13 -10.52 8.51 2.84
C GLY A 13 -9.37 8.88 3.78
N GLY A 14 -9.49 8.48 5.05
CA GLY A 14 -8.47 8.72 6.08
C GLY A 14 -7.16 7.98 5.83
N VAL A 15 -7.20 6.71 5.40
CA VAL A 15 -6.00 5.94 5.08
C VAL A 15 -5.26 6.54 3.89
N GLY A 16 -5.97 6.90 2.81
CA GLY A 16 -5.37 7.54 1.64
C GLY A 16 -4.73 8.88 1.97
N SER A 17 -5.40 9.69 2.81
CA SER A 17 -4.85 10.96 3.31
C SER A 17 -3.56 10.76 4.11
N THR A 18 -3.49 9.71 4.92
CA THR A 18 -2.30 9.35 5.72
C THR A 18 -1.15 8.90 4.81
N ILE A 19 -1.41 7.99 3.87
CA ILE A 19 -0.40 7.47 2.93
C ILE A 19 0.17 8.61 2.09
N LEU A 20 -0.68 9.40 1.44
CA LEU A 20 -0.23 10.48 0.57
C LEU A 20 0.39 11.64 1.35
N GLY A 21 -0.08 11.91 2.57
CA GLY A 21 0.53 12.88 3.47
C GLY A 21 1.97 12.48 3.83
N TYR A 22 2.18 11.20 4.16
CA TYR A 22 3.51 10.65 4.41
C TYR A 22 4.42 10.77 3.18
N ILE A 23 4.00 10.25 2.04
CA ILE A 23 4.80 10.25 0.80
C ILE A 23 5.09 11.68 0.31
N SER A 24 4.15 12.62 0.49
CA SER A 24 4.37 14.01 0.12
C SER A 24 5.55 14.66 0.87
N LYS A 25 5.81 14.22 2.11
CA LYS A 25 6.88 14.74 2.97
C LYS A 25 8.15 13.89 2.94
N ASN A 26 8.06 12.63 2.52
CA ASN A 26 9.22 11.77 2.38
C ASN A 26 9.76 11.81 0.94
N LYS A 27 10.95 12.38 0.76
CA LYS A 27 11.68 12.39 -0.52
C LYS A 27 12.93 11.50 -0.50
N THR A 28 13.14 10.78 0.59
CA THR A 28 14.32 9.96 0.84
C THR A 28 14.16 8.55 0.27
N PHE A 29 12.92 8.08 0.15
CA PHE A 29 12.59 6.75 -0.33
C PHE A 29 11.78 6.80 -1.62
N GLU A 30 11.90 5.75 -2.42
CA GLU A 30 11.00 5.50 -3.53
C GLU A 30 9.76 4.76 -2.99
N HIS A 31 8.58 5.24 -3.35
CA HIS A 31 7.31 4.71 -2.85
C HIS A 31 6.47 4.17 -3.99
N GLU A 32 5.84 3.03 -3.79
CA GLU A 32 4.80 2.49 -4.68
C GLU A 32 3.58 2.07 -3.85
N ILE A 33 2.38 2.29 -4.36
CA ILE A 33 1.13 1.96 -3.68
C ILE A 33 0.40 0.86 -4.44
N VAL A 34 -0.05 -0.17 -3.74
CA VAL A 34 -0.92 -1.20 -4.31
C VAL A 34 -2.19 -1.32 -3.49
N ALA A 35 -3.33 -1.28 -4.17
CA ALA A 35 -4.64 -1.48 -3.60
C ALA A 35 -5.17 -2.87 -3.96
N LEU A 36 -5.60 -3.64 -2.95
CA LEU A 36 -6.27 -4.94 -3.17
C LEU A 36 -7.64 -4.76 -3.85
N GLY A 37 -8.33 -3.66 -3.55
CA GLY A 37 -9.55 -3.22 -4.18
C GLY A 37 -9.28 -2.01 -5.08
N TYR A 38 -9.89 -0.87 -4.78
CA TYR A 38 -9.92 0.29 -5.67
C TYR A 38 -9.19 1.52 -5.11
N THR A 39 -8.81 2.44 -6.00
CA THR A 39 -8.49 3.83 -5.68
C THR A 39 -9.68 4.73 -5.94
N MET A 40 -9.96 5.65 -5.02
CA MET A 40 -11.01 6.65 -5.18
C MET A 40 -10.57 7.72 -6.18
N GLY A 41 -11.44 8.07 -7.14
CA GLY A 41 -11.10 8.99 -8.25
C GLY A 41 -10.56 10.35 -7.80
N TYR A 42 -11.07 10.93 -6.71
CA TYR A 42 -10.59 12.22 -6.19
C TYR A 42 -9.15 12.19 -5.66
N VAL A 43 -8.56 11.00 -5.53
CA VAL A 43 -7.20 10.80 -5.02
C VAL A 43 -6.18 10.77 -6.17
N LEU A 44 -6.63 10.50 -7.40
CA LEU A 44 -5.79 10.31 -8.59
C LEU A 44 -4.95 11.55 -8.91
N GLU A 45 -5.56 12.74 -8.88
CA GLU A 45 -4.84 14.01 -9.13
C GLU A 45 -3.64 14.17 -8.19
N LYS A 46 -3.78 13.72 -6.93
CA LYS A 46 -2.70 13.82 -5.95
C LYS A 46 -1.60 12.78 -6.21
N ILE A 47 -1.97 11.57 -6.58
CA ILE A 47 -1.01 10.51 -6.98
C ILE A 47 -0.17 10.97 -8.17
N GLU A 48 -0.83 11.50 -9.20
CA GLU A 48 -0.19 12.04 -10.40
C GLU A 48 0.73 13.21 -10.06
N SER A 49 0.26 14.18 -9.27
CA SER A 49 1.07 15.33 -8.86
C SER A 49 2.34 14.94 -8.08
N LEU A 50 2.31 13.80 -7.39
CA LEU A 50 3.43 13.28 -6.61
C LEU A 50 4.28 12.27 -7.39
N ASN A 51 3.93 11.94 -8.63
CA ASN A 51 4.55 10.89 -9.45
C ASN A 51 4.70 9.56 -8.71
N ILE A 52 3.64 9.13 -7.99
CA ILE A 52 3.66 7.88 -7.23
C ILE A 52 3.17 6.74 -8.13
N PRO A 53 3.99 5.71 -8.41
CA PRO A 53 3.51 4.48 -9.02
C PRO A 53 2.39 3.87 -8.17
N TYR A 54 1.29 3.50 -8.82
CA TYR A 54 0.17 2.86 -8.14
C TYR A 54 -0.44 1.73 -8.98
N THR A 55 -1.05 0.75 -8.31
CA THR A 55 -1.81 -0.33 -8.95
C THR A 55 -3.10 -0.56 -8.17
N ASP A 56 -4.22 -0.56 -8.89
CA ASP A 56 -5.53 -0.93 -8.38
C ASP A 56 -5.87 -2.38 -8.69
N HIS A 57 -6.68 -2.98 -7.84
CA HIS A 57 -7.18 -4.35 -7.94
C HIS A 57 -6.05 -5.36 -8.15
N ILE A 58 -4.93 -5.17 -7.45
CA ILE A 58 -3.81 -6.09 -7.57
C ILE A 58 -4.25 -7.47 -7.09
N THR A 59 -3.94 -8.51 -7.88
CA THR A 59 -4.22 -9.88 -7.47
C THR A 59 -3.24 -10.33 -6.40
N HIS A 60 -3.60 -11.37 -5.62
CA HIS A 60 -2.68 -11.95 -4.64
C HIS A 60 -1.40 -12.47 -5.29
N GLU A 61 -1.50 -13.11 -6.45
CA GLU A 61 -0.35 -13.64 -7.19
C GLU A 61 0.60 -12.53 -7.62
N GLU A 62 0.08 -11.45 -8.19
CA GLU A 62 0.88 -10.29 -8.59
C GLU A 62 1.54 -9.64 -7.37
N LEU A 63 0.80 -9.46 -6.28
CA LEU A 63 1.32 -8.87 -5.05
C LEU A 63 2.46 -9.71 -4.45
N ILE A 64 2.30 -11.04 -4.39
CA ILE A 64 3.33 -11.95 -3.89
C ILE A 64 4.59 -11.91 -4.77
N LYS A 65 4.44 -11.88 -6.09
CA LYS A 65 5.59 -11.76 -7.00
C LYS A 65 6.30 -10.40 -6.91
N LYS A 66 5.57 -9.37 -6.50
CA LYS A 66 6.04 -7.99 -6.46
C LYS A 66 6.77 -7.64 -5.16
N ILE A 67 6.38 -8.22 -4.03
CA ILE A 67 7.01 -7.95 -2.73
C ILE A 67 8.55 -8.04 -2.74
N PRO A 68 9.20 -9.04 -3.38
CA PRO A 68 10.67 -9.16 -3.38
C PRO A 68 11.41 -7.99 -4.00
N ASP A 69 10.75 -7.16 -4.82
CA ASP A 69 11.36 -5.99 -5.47
C ASP A 69 11.51 -4.78 -4.53
N PHE A 70 11.08 -4.90 -3.28
CA PHE A 70 11.04 -3.82 -2.29
C PHE A 70 11.86 -4.14 -1.05
N ASP A 71 12.47 -3.11 -0.48
CA ASP A 71 13.28 -3.23 0.74
C ASP A 71 12.40 -3.31 2.01
N ILE A 72 11.25 -2.66 1.97
CA ILE A 72 10.25 -2.60 3.04
C ILE A 72 8.85 -2.78 2.45
N VAL A 73 8.06 -3.65 3.08
CA VAL A 73 6.63 -3.79 2.84
C VAL A 73 5.87 -3.15 3.99
N LEU A 74 5.06 -2.13 3.71
CA LEU A 74 4.23 -1.43 4.67
C LEU A 74 2.76 -1.76 4.42
N ILE A 75 2.19 -2.56 5.31
CA ILE A 75 0.77 -2.93 5.28
C ILE A 75 -0.04 -1.95 6.11
N HIS A 76 -0.97 -1.26 5.47
CA HIS A 76 -1.95 -0.39 6.11
C HIS A 76 -3.16 -1.22 6.54
N MET A 77 -3.25 -1.49 7.85
CA MET A 77 -4.18 -2.47 8.43
C MET A 77 -5.36 -1.81 9.16
N TRP A 78 -6.57 -2.29 8.88
CA TRP A 78 -7.77 -2.13 9.71
C TRP A 78 -8.67 -3.35 9.47
N ASN A 79 -9.88 -3.36 10.05
CA ASN A 79 -10.81 -4.48 9.89
C ASN A 79 -11.41 -4.53 8.46
N ASN A 80 -10.60 -4.91 7.46
CA ASN A 80 -11.00 -5.03 6.06
C ASN A 80 -10.91 -6.48 5.55
N PRO A 81 -11.98 -7.04 4.99
CA PRO A 81 -11.99 -8.42 4.49
C PRO A 81 -10.93 -8.72 3.44
N LEU A 82 -10.62 -7.81 2.52
CA LEU A 82 -9.64 -8.05 1.44
C LEU A 82 -8.23 -8.27 2.00
N LEU A 83 -7.84 -7.48 3.00
CA LEU A 83 -6.52 -7.63 3.61
C LEU A 83 -6.42 -8.93 4.41
N TYR A 84 -7.47 -9.31 5.14
CA TYR A 84 -7.46 -10.60 5.84
C TYR A 84 -7.48 -11.78 4.86
N ASP A 85 -8.25 -11.69 3.77
CA ASP A 85 -8.25 -12.71 2.73
C ASP A 85 -6.85 -12.90 2.14
N PHE A 86 -6.14 -11.80 1.85
CA PHE A 86 -4.74 -11.84 1.42
C PHE A 86 -3.82 -12.46 2.48
N LEU A 87 -3.84 -11.96 3.72
CA LEU A 87 -2.90 -12.38 4.77
C LEU A 87 -3.12 -13.81 5.27
N VAL A 88 -4.35 -14.30 5.26
CA VAL A 88 -4.69 -15.66 5.74
C VAL A 88 -4.42 -16.70 4.66
N ARG A 89 -4.59 -16.36 3.38
CA ARG A 89 -4.48 -17.33 2.28
C ARG A 89 -3.09 -17.41 1.66
N ASN A 90 -2.20 -16.49 1.97
CA ASN A 90 -0.89 -16.41 1.32
C ASN A 90 0.22 -16.33 2.36
N GLU A 91 1.30 -17.06 2.12
CA GLU A 91 2.57 -16.83 2.79
C GLU A 91 3.29 -15.69 2.10
N LEU A 92 3.69 -14.66 2.86
CA LEU A 92 4.48 -13.59 2.31
C LEU A 92 5.90 -14.11 2.00
N PRO A 93 6.49 -13.74 0.85
CA PRO A 93 7.88 -14.04 0.60
C PRO A 93 8.77 -13.30 1.62
N PRO A 94 10.05 -13.69 1.77
CA PRO A 94 10.96 -13.02 2.68
C PRO A 94 10.99 -11.51 2.44
N CYS A 95 10.58 -10.73 3.44
CA CYS A 95 10.52 -9.28 3.35
C CYS A 95 10.69 -8.66 4.74
N ARG A 96 11.04 -7.36 4.78
CA ARG A 96 10.97 -6.56 6.00
C ARG A 96 9.58 -5.96 6.09
N LEU A 97 8.76 -6.50 6.99
CA LEU A 97 7.37 -6.13 7.12
C LEU A 97 7.17 -5.07 8.22
N VAL A 98 6.39 -4.04 7.90
CA VAL A 98 5.82 -3.09 8.86
C VAL A 98 4.31 -3.13 8.73
N MET A 99 3.61 -3.25 9.86
CA MET A 99 2.15 -3.20 9.90
C MET A 99 1.71 -1.96 10.65
N LEU A 100 0.98 -1.06 9.98
CA LEU A 100 0.46 0.17 10.56
C LEU A 100 -1.06 0.09 10.70
N GLY A 101 -1.53 0.03 11.94
CA GLY A 101 -2.96 0.03 12.27
C GLY A 101 -3.60 1.41 12.09
N HIS A 102 -4.77 1.45 11.44
CA HIS A 102 -5.57 2.66 11.21
C HIS A 102 -6.88 2.69 12.02
N ASN A 103 -7.09 1.71 12.91
CA ASN A 103 -8.24 1.72 13.80
C ASN A 103 -8.08 2.84 14.85
N SER A 104 -9.07 3.71 14.99
CA SER A 104 -9.24 4.51 16.20
C SER A 104 -9.75 3.58 17.30
N GLY A 105 -8.94 3.39 18.35
CA GLY A 105 -9.36 2.64 19.55
C GLY A 105 -10.54 3.29 20.26
#